data_AF-A0A8T1SRH6-F1
#
_entry.id   AF-A0A8T1SRH6-F1
#
_cell.length_a   1.000
_cell.length_b   1.000
_cell.length_c   1.000
_cell.angle_alpha   90.00
_cell.angle_beta   90.00
_cell.angle_gamma   90.00
#
_symmetry.space_group_name_H-M   'P 1'
#
loop_
_entity.id
_entity.type
_entity.pdbx_description
1 polymer ?
#
loop_
_entity_poly.entity_id
_entity_poly.type
_entity_poly.pdbx_seq_one_letter_code
_entity_poly.pdbx_strand_id
1 'polypeptide(L)'
;MTGVLTDEAEDGQINRIGNYYKPWFFKHVEKYLKANQTGIEYIPSRHYYHRHTRSIFWELQDIIPFGNNPVFRYLFGWMVPPKISLLKLTQGEAIRKLYEQHHVVQDMLVPVKSLEKSISTFHSDLNVYPLWLCPFILPNNPGMVHPKGDEMELYIDIGAYGEPKTKQFEAKASMRQMEKFVRNVHGFQMLYADCYMNREEFWDMFDGSLYHKLREQMNCKNAFPEVYFFKQFPQLIVISLYGVKVLAYHLSL
;
A
#
# COMPACT_ATOMS: atom_id res chain seq x y z
N MET A 1 -16.50 6.38 5.97
CA MET A 1 -16.48 7.74 5.39
C MET A 1 -16.90 7.62 3.95
N THR A 2 -17.93 8.36 3.55
CA THR A 2 -18.35 8.53 2.16
C THR A 2 -18.16 10.00 1.78
N GLY A 3 -18.07 10.30 0.49
CA GLY A 3 -17.87 11.66 0.02
C GLY A 3 -18.46 11.88 -1.36
N VAL A 4 -18.93 13.11 -1.60
CA VAL A 4 -19.45 13.61 -2.88
C VAL A 4 -18.74 14.93 -3.15
N LEU A 5 -18.28 15.15 -4.38
CA LEU A 5 -17.68 16.41 -4.78
C LEU A 5 -18.75 17.51 -4.84
N THR A 6 -18.42 18.70 -4.34
CA THR A 6 -19.29 19.87 -4.30
C THR A 6 -18.46 21.14 -4.45
N ASP A 7 -19.03 22.14 -5.13
CA ASP A 7 -18.45 23.48 -5.25
C ASP A 7 -18.87 24.41 -4.10
N GLU A 8 -19.89 24.01 -3.33
CA GLU A 8 -20.44 24.77 -2.21
C GLU A 8 -20.12 24.10 -0.87
N ALA A 9 -19.80 24.92 0.14
CA ALA A 9 -19.55 24.49 1.51
C ALA A 9 -20.26 25.40 2.50
N GLU A 10 -20.87 24.81 3.53
CA GLU A 10 -21.50 25.57 4.61
C GLU A 10 -20.46 26.40 5.38
N ASP A 11 -20.84 27.63 5.73
CA ASP A 11 -19.95 28.58 6.42
C ASP A 11 -19.38 27.99 7.71
N GLY A 12 -18.06 28.04 7.86
CA GLY A 12 -17.34 27.51 9.02
C GLY A 12 -17.13 25.99 9.03
N GLN A 13 -17.69 25.23 8.08
CA GLN A 13 -17.58 23.77 8.06
C GLN A 13 -16.43 23.22 7.20
N ILE A 14 -15.59 24.10 6.64
CA ILE A 14 -14.43 23.70 5.84
C ILE A 14 -13.32 23.15 6.75
N ASN A 15 -13.12 21.83 6.73
CA ASN A 15 -12.04 21.15 7.43
C ASN A 15 -10.78 21.02 6.55
N ARG A 16 -9.80 21.89 6.79
CA ARG A 16 -8.49 21.86 6.13
C ARG A 16 -7.57 20.79 6.75
N ILE A 17 -7.88 19.51 6.52
CA ILE A 17 -7.16 18.38 7.14
C ILE A 17 -5.64 18.34 6.82
N GLY A 18 -5.21 18.89 5.69
CA GLY A 18 -3.80 18.93 5.27
C GLY A 18 -2.90 19.93 6.02
N ASN A 19 -3.46 20.74 6.93
CA ASN A 19 -2.67 21.68 7.74
C ASN A 19 -1.75 20.92 8.70
N TYR A 20 -0.47 21.31 8.79
CA TYR A 20 0.56 20.53 9.49
C TYR A 20 0.31 20.35 11.00
N TYR A 21 -0.44 21.25 11.62
CA TYR A 21 -0.80 21.20 13.04
C TYR A 21 -2.01 20.31 13.33
N LYS A 22 -2.77 19.89 12.30
CA LYS A 22 -3.92 19.00 12.43
C LYS A 22 -3.47 17.54 12.61
N PRO A 23 -4.29 16.69 13.26
CA PRO A 23 -4.03 15.27 13.31
C PRO A 23 -3.89 14.63 11.93
N TRP A 24 -3.08 13.58 11.86
CA TRP A 24 -3.03 12.74 10.67
C TRP A 24 -4.42 12.18 10.35
N PHE A 25 -4.72 12.01 9.07
CA PHE A 25 -6.07 11.70 8.61
C PHE A 25 -6.66 10.45 9.26
N PHE A 26 -5.90 9.35 9.35
CA PHE A 26 -6.40 8.13 9.97
C PHE A 26 -6.70 8.29 11.48
N LYS A 27 -5.98 9.17 12.19
CA LYS A 27 -6.27 9.52 13.59
C LYS A 27 -7.50 10.40 13.72
N HIS A 28 -7.74 11.29 12.76
CA HIS A 28 -8.97 12.05 12.66
C HIS A 28 -10.18 11.12 12.47
N VAL A 29 -10.09 10.15 11.56
CA VAL A 29 -11.13 9.13 11.36
C VAL A 29 -11.29 8.22 12.60
N GLU A 30 -10.18 7.77 13.20
CA GLU A 30 -10.19 6.95 14.42
C GLU A 30 -10.95 7.64 15.57
N LYS A 31 -10.82 8.97 15.70
CA LYS A 31 -11.57 9.74 16.70
C LYS A 31 -13.08 9.61 16.52
N TYR A 32 -13.58 9.74 15.29
CA TYR A 32 -15.01 9.57 14.99
C TYR A 32 -15.48 8.15 15.32
N LEU A 33 -14.70 7.14 14.91
CA LEU A 33 -15.02 5.73 15.17
C LEU A 33 -15.07 5.41 16.67
N LYS A 34 -14.07 5.86 17.45
CA LYS A 34 -14.01 5.64 18.90
C LYS A 34 -15.12 6.36 19.66
N ALA A 35 -15.51 7.55 19.19
CA ALA A 35 -16.61 8.31 19.77
C ALA A 35 -17.98 7.83 19.29
N ASN A 36 -18.05 6.84 18.38
CA ASN A 36 -19.26 6.45 17.66
C ASN A 36 -20.03 7.67 17.11
N GLN A 37 -19.28 8.64 16.58
CA GLN A 37 -19.80 9.92 16.12
C GLN A 37 -19.98 9.89 14.60
N THR A 38 -21.04 10.53 14.12
CA THR A 38 -21.23 10.87 12.72
C THR A 38 -21.12 12.39 12.54
N GLY A 39 -20.73 12.82 11.34
CA GLY A 39 -20.60 14.23 11.01
C GLY A 39 -20.33 14.44 9.53
N ILE A 40 -20.65 15.63 9.05
CA ILE A 40 -20.38 16.09 7.69
C ILE A 40 -19.25 17.12 7.80
N GLU A 41 -18.24 16.99 6.93
CA GLU A 41 -17.10 17.90 6.87
C GLU A 41 -16.81 18.24 5.41
N TYR A 42 -16.58 19.52 5.10
CA TYR A 42 -16.19 19.94 3.77
C TYR A 42 -14.66 19.99 3.68
N ILE A 43 -14.07 19.12 2.87
CA ILE A 43 -12.61 19.01 2.75
C ILE A 43 -12.20 19.55 1.39
N PRO A 44 -11.29 20.54 1.30
CA PRO A 44 -10.78 21.00 0.01
C PRO A 44 -10.18 19.83 -0.78
N SER A 45 -10.48 19.74 -2.09
CA SER A 45 -10.10 18.58 -2.91
C SER A 45 -8.62 18.23 -2.82
N ARG A 46 -7.74 19.25 -2.87
CA ARG A 46 -6.29 19.05 -2.66
C ARG A 46 -5.96 18.39 -1.32
N HIS A 47 -6.64 18.79 -0.24
CA HIS A 47 -6.39 18.22 1.08
C HIS A 47 -6.90 16.78 1.16
N TYR A 48 -8.02 16.48 0.51
CA TYR A 48 -8.56 15.13 0.44
C TYR A 48 -7.64 14.19 -0.36
N TYR A 49 -7.18 14.60 -1.54
CA TYR A 49 -6.25 13.78 -2.33
C TYR A 49 -4.91 13.55 -1.63
N HIS A 50 -4.41 14.54 -0.88
CA HIS A 50 -3.17 14.42 -0.11
C HIS A 50 -3.35 13.98 1.35
N ARG A 51 -4.51 13.43 1.73
CA ARG A 51 -4.85 13.10 3.12
C ARG A 51 -3.88 12.10 3.77
N HIS A 52 -3.25 11.22 2.97
CA HIS A 52 -2.28 10.23 3.43
C HIS A 52 -0.81 10.69 3.28
N THR A 53 -0.55 11.81 2.60
CA THR A 53 0.82 12.22 2.24
C THR A 53 1.67 12.54 3.47
N ARG A 54 1.13 13.29 4.44
CA ARG A 54 1.92 13.73 5.62
C ARG A 54 2.31 12.58 6.54
N SER A 55 1.44 11.60 6.69
CA SER A 55 1.65 10.46 7.59
C SER A 55 2.18 9.22 6.89
N ILE A 56 2.43 9.29 5.58
CA ILE A 56 2.76 8.13 4.73
C ILE A 56 1.74 7.01 5.03
N PHE A 57 0.47 7.29 4.72
CA PHE A 57 -0.69 6.55 5.21
C PHE A 57 -0.79 6.62 6.75
N TRP A 58 -0.16 5.68 7.45
CA TRP A 58 -0.03 5.65 8.92
C TRP A 58 1.35 5.18 9.39
N GLU A 59 2.26 4.82 8.49
CA GLU A 59 3.58 4.28 8.83
C GLU A 59 4.45 5.27 9.62
N LEU A 60 4.21 6.57 9.44
CA LEU A 60 4.96 7.56 10.21
C LEU A 60 4.68 7.46 11.73
N GLN A 61 3.59 6.81 12.14
CA GLN A 61 3.36 6.52 13.55
C GLN A 61 4.41 5.56 14.13
N ASP A 62 4.90 4.61 13.35
CA ASP A 62 5.87 3.64 13.84
C ASP A 62 7.27 4.26 13.89
N ILE A 63 7.56 5.22 13.00
CA ILE A 63 8.83 5.97 12.98
C ILE A 63 8.85 7.08 14.05
N ILE A 64 7.74 7.82 14.19
CA ILE A 64 7.60 8.94 15.13
C ILE A 64 6.30 8.71 15.96
N PRO A 65 6.33 7.86 17.01
CA PRO A 65 5.13 7.52 17.79
C PRO A 65 4.42 8.71 18.42
N PHE A 66 5.18 9.74 18.79
CA PHE A 66 4.66 10.99 19.35
C PHE A 66 4.30 12.03 18.27
N GLY A 67 4.33 11.68 16.98
CA GLY A 67 4.13 12.59 15.86
C GLY A 67 2.74 13.24 15.81
N ASN A 68 1.76 12.66 16.51
CA ASN A 68 0.42 13.24 16.70
C ASN A 68 0.26 14.06 17.99
N ASN A 69 1.31 14.23 18.79
CA ASN A 69 1.24 15.14 19.94
C ASN A 69 1.02 16.58 19.42
N PRO A 70 0.03 17.34 19.96
CA PRO A 70 -0.25 18.71 19.50
C PRO A 70 0.97 19.64 19.54
N VAL A 71 1.83 19.52 20.57
CA VAL A 71 3.05 20.33 20.71
C VAL A 71 4.04 20.00 19.58
N PHE A 72 4.26 18.71 19.31
CA PHE A 72 5.11 18.28 18.20
C PHE A 72 4.58 18.77 16.85
N ARG A 73 3.28 18.60 16.59
CA ARG A 73 2.69 19.02 15.31
C ARG A 73 2.79 20.53 15.11
N TYR A 74 2.62 21.31 16.17
CA TYR A 74 2.73 22.77 16.09
C TYR A 74 4.16 23.23 15.80
N LEU A 75 5.16 22.65 16.49
CA LEU A 75 6.56 23.05 16.38
C LEU A 75 7.28 22.46 15.15
N PHE A 76 7.02 21.18 14.85
CA PHE A 76 7.79 20.38 13.88
C PHE A 76 6.93 19.69 12.81
N GLY A 77 5.60 19.78 12.87
CA GLY A 77 4.71 19.11 11.89
C GLY A 77 4.91 19.58 10.45
N TRP A 78 5.46 20.78 10.24
CA TRP A 78 5.78 21.30 8.91
C TRP A 78 6.98 20.59 8.26
N MET A 79 7.83 19.90 9.04
CA MET A 79 8.97 19.11 8.57
C MET A 79 8.59 17.68 8.14
N VAL A 80 7.32 17.30 8.32
CA VAL A 80 6.80 15.95 8.08
C VAL A 80 6.07 15.88 6.72
N PRO A 81 6.30 14.84 5.89
CA PRO A 81 7.15 13.68 6.15
C PRO A 81 8.64 13.97 5.85
N PRO A 82 9.58 13.41 6.63
CA PRO A 82 10.99 13.52 6.31
C PRO A 82 11.28 12.82 4.97
N LYS A 83 12.30 13.29 4.24
CA LYS A 83 12.75 12.62 3.02
C LYS A 83 13.17 11.19 3.35
N ILE A 84 12.68 10.20 2.59
CA ILE A 84 13.02 8.79 2.79
C ILE A 84 14.53 8.56 2.73
N SER A 85 15.24 9.28 1.86
CA SER A 85 16.71 9.22 1.77
C SER A 85 17.40 9.65 3.07
N LEU A 86 16.87 10.65 3.77
CA LEU A 86 17.38 11.09 5.06
C LEU A 86 17.17 10.02 6.13
N LEU A 87 15.98 9.42 6.17
CA LEU A 87 15.69 8.30 7.09
C LEU A 87 16.68 7.14 6.86
N LYS A 88 16.86 6.73 5.60
CA LYS A 88 17.79 5.64 5.23
C LYS A 88 19.25 5.95 5.60
N LEU A 89 19.68 7.20 5.47
CA LEU A 89 21.03 7.62 5.86
C LEU A 89 21.25 7.58 7.37
N THR A 90 20.21 7.82 8.16
CA THR A 90 20.27 7.80 9.63
C THR A 90 20.05 6.42 10.24
N GLN A 91 19.59 5.44 9.46
CA GLN A 91 19.36 4.07 9.92
C GLN A 91 20.65 3.25 9.86
N GLY A 92 21.19 2.86 11.01
CA GLY A 92 22.28 1.88 11.09
C GLY A 92 21.85 0.48 10.64
N GLU A 93 22.81 -0.39 10.32
CA GLU A 93 22.54 -1.76 9.81
C GLU A 93 21.62 -2.59 10.71
N ALA A 94 21.76 -2.45 12.04
CA ALA A 94 20.92 -3.14 13.01
C ALA A 94 19.45 -2.71 12.95
N ILE A 95 19.19 -1.41 12.78
CA ILE A 95 17.83 -0.88 12.64
C ILE A 95 17.25 -1.32 11.30
N ARG A 96 18.03 -1.28 10.22
CA ARG A 96 17.58 -1.77 8.91
C ARG A 96 17.15 -3.23 8.98
N LYS A 97 17.97 -4.10 9.58
CA LYS A 97 17.66 -5.53 9.74
C LYS A 97 16.42 -5.76 10.61
N LEU A 98 16.23 -4.94 11.65
CA LEU A 98 15.02 -4.99 12.48
C LEU A 98 13.77 -4.67 11.66
N TYR A 99 13.79 -3.59 10.86
CA TYR A 99 12.70 -3.23 9.97
C TYR A 99 12.42 -4.31 8.92
N GLU A 100 13.45 -4.85 8.26
CA GLU A 100 13.29 -5.95 7.28
C GLU A 100 12.67 -7.22 7.91
N GLN A 101 12.88 -7.45 9.20
CA GLN A 101 12.40 -8.64 9.89
C GLN A 101 11.06 -8.46 10.62
N HIS A 102 10.65 -7.23 10.93
CA HIS A 102 9.51 -6.93 11.79
C HIS A 102 8.58 -5.86 11.22
N HIS A 103 8.75 -5.45 9.96
CA HIS A 103 7.87 -4.49 9.30
C HIS A 103 7.30 -5.10 8.03
N VAL A 104 6.00 -4.91 7.83
CA VAL A 104 5.30 -5.39 6.64
C VAL A 104 4.88 -4.19 5.80
N VAL A 105 5.16 -4.28 4.50
CA VAL A 105 4.65 -3.37 3.47
C VAL A 105 4.18 -4.24 2.32
N GLN A 106 2.89 -4.56 2.29
CA GLN A 106 2.33 -5.44 1.28
C GLN A 106 0.95 -4.97 0.85
N ASP A 107 0.70 -5.05 -0.45
CA ASP A 107 -0.60 -4.81 -1.07
C ASP A 107 -1.01 -6.06 -1.86
N MET A 108 -2.13 -6.66 -1.46
CA MET A 108 -2.65 -7.88 -2.08
C MET A 108 -4.02 -7.60 -2.70
N LEU A 109 -4.09 -7.76 -4.01
CA LEU A 109 -5.29 -7.59 -4.81
C LEU A 109 -6.05 -8.91 -4.83
N VAL A 110 -7.24 -8.95 -4.23
CA VAL A 110 -8.04 -10.18 -4.15
C VAL A 110 -9.44 -9.97 -4.71
N PRO A 111 -10.10 -10.99 -5.27
CA PRO A 111 -11.51 -10.90 -5.62
C PRO A 111 -12.36 -10.52 -4.39
N VAL A 112 -13.33 -9.63 -4.55
CA VAL A 112 -14.19 -9.19 -3.42
C VAL A 112 -14.97 -10.36 -2.81
N LYS A 113 -15.32 -11.38 -3.61
CA LYS A 113 -15.92 -12.64 -3.11
C LYS A 113 -15.06 -13.37 -2.07
N SER A 114 -13.76 -13.09 -2.00
CA SER A 114 -12.83 -13.65 -1.01
C SER A 114 -12.47 -12.68 0.11
N LEU A 115 -13.05 -11.48 0.15
CA LEU A 115 -12.68 -10.40 1.08
C LEU A 115 -12.75 -10.84 2.54
N GLU A 116 -13.85 -11.46 2.99
CA GLU A 116 -14.00 -11.90 4.39
C GLU A 116 -12.85 -12.83 4.80
N LYS A 117 -12.59 -13.85 3.98
CA LYS A 117 -11.49 -14.80 4.19
C LYS A 117 -10.13 -14.09 4.18
N SER A 118 -9.92 -13.15 3.24
CA SER A 118 -8.68 -12.38 3.16
C SER A 118 -8.46 -11.51 4.39
N ILE A 119 -9.48 -10.83 4.92
CA ILE A 119 -9.36 -10.05 6.15
C ILE A 119 -9.02 -10.96 7.34
N SER A 120 -9.66 -12.13 7.45
CA SER A 120 -9.32 -13.11 8.49
C SER A 120 -7.87 -13.57 8.39
N THR A 121 -7.37 -13.83 7.18
CA THR A 121 -5.96 -14.21 6.95
C THR A 121 -4.99 -13.07 7.28
N PHE A 122 -5.28 -11.83 6.87
CA PHE A 122 -4.47 -10.66 7.25
C PHE A 122 -4.45 -10.46 8.78
N HIS A 123 -5.59 -10.67 9.43
CA HIS A 123 -5.70 -10.58 10.88
C HIS A 123 -4.86 -11.67 11.58
N SER A 124 -4.98 -12.93 11.17
CA SER A 124 -4.25 -14.04 11.80
C SER A 124 -2.74 -13.96 11.56
N ASP A 125 -2.35 -13.65 10.32
CA ASP A 125 -0.97 -13.80 9.87
C ASP A 125 -0.14 -12.55 10.16
N LEU A 126 -0.76 -11.36 10.20
CA LEU A 126 -0.06 -10.09 10.39
C LEU A 126 -0.55 -9.32 11.62
N ASN A 127 -1.87 -9.27 11.84
CA ASN A 127 -2.49 -8.45 12.88
C ASN A 127 -2.04 -6.97 12.84
N VAL A 128 -1.88 -6.44 11.63
CA VAL A 128 -1.50 -5.05 11.35
C VAL A 128 -2.75 -4.23 11.11
N TYR A 129 -2.84 -3.08 11.79
CA TYR A 129 -3.95 -2.14 11.62
C TYR A 129 -3.48 -0.69 11.75
N PRO A 130 -4.13 0.25 11.02
CA PRO A 130 -5.27 0.02 10.12
C PRO A 130 -4.86 -0.67 8.80
N LEU A 131 -5.86 -1.14 8.04
CA LEU A 131 -5.69 -1.72 6.71
C LEU A 131 -6.10 -0.73 5.62
N TRP A 132 -5.40 -0.74 4.50
CA TRP A 132 -5.79 -0.05 3.27
C TRP A 132 -6.76 -0.94 2.51
N LEU A 133 -7.91 -0.39 2.12
CA LEU A 133 -8.94 -1.10 1.38
C LEU A 133 -9.35 -0.23 0.19
N CYS A 134 -8.97 -0.64 -1.03
CA CYS A 134 -9.29 0.08 -2.25
C CYS A 134 -9.98 -0.87 -3.25
N PRO A 135 -11.32 -0.84 -3.34
CA PRO A 135 -12.05 -1.64 -4.33
C PRO A 135 -11.79 -1.10 -5.75
N PHE A 136 -11.63 -2.00 -6.71
CA PHE A 136 -11.45 -1.65 -8.11
C PHE A 136 -12.04 -2.73 -9.03
N ILE A 137 -12.39 -2.33 -10.23
CA ILE A 137 -12.87 -3.26 -11.25
C ILE A 137 -11.66 -3.75 -12.05
N LEU A 138 -11.46 -5.06 -12.08
CA LEU A 138 -10.45 -5.70 -12.91
C LEU A 138 -11.08 -6.11 -14.25
N PRO A 139 -10.76 -5.43 -15.37
CA PRO A 139 -11.28 -5.81 -16.68
C PRO A 139 -10.67 -7.13 -17.15
N ASN A 140 -11.43 -7.93 -17.89
CA ASN A 140 -10.92 -9.13 -18.57
C ASN A 140 -10.18 -8.76 -19.87
N ASN A 141 -9.04 -8.10 -19.73
CA ASN A 141 -8.14 -7.81 -20.84
C ASN A 141 -6.93 -8.77 -20.79
N PRO A 142 -6.40 -9.20 -21.95
CA PRO A 142 -5.20 -10.03 -21.96
C PRO A 142 -4.00 -9.26 -21.38
N GLY A 143 -3.24 -9.92 -20.50
CA GLY A 143 -2.09 -9.32 -19.82
C GLY A 143 -1.64 -10.16 -18.64
N MET A 144 -0.67 -9.68 -17.85
CA MET A 144 -0.19 -10.42 -16.66
C MET A 144 -1.20 -10.50 -15.52
N VAL A 145 -2.18 -9.60 -15.51
CA VAL A 145 -3.19 -9.48 -14.45
C VAL A 145 -4.54 -9.40 -15.13
N HIS A 146 -5.37 -10.41 -14.88
CA HIS A 146 -6.74 -10.51 -15.39
C HIS A 146 -7.56 -11.42 -14.47
N PRO A 147 -8.90 -11.33 -14.47
CA PRO A 147 -9.74 -12.22 -13.67
C PRO A 147 -9.54 -13.67 -14.08
N LYS A 148 -9.85 -14.62 -13.18
CA LYS A 148 -9.80 -16.05 -13.52
C LYS A 148 -10.85 -16.43 -14.58
N GLY A 149 -12.01 -15.79 -14.53
CA GLY A 149 -13.11 -16.02 -15.46
C GLY A 149 -13.03 -15.13 -16.69
N ASP A 150 -13.98 -15.32 -17.61
CA ASP A 150 -14.03 -14.58 -18.88
C ASP A 150 -14.75 -13.21 -18.76
N GLU A 151 -15.08 -12.77 -17.56
CA GLU A 151 -15.79 -11.52 -17.28
C GLU A 151 -14.96 -10.58 -16.41
N MET A 152 -15.25 -9.28 -16.51
CA MET A 152 -14.72 -8.30 -15.56
C MET A 152 -15.19 -8.64 -14.14
N GLU A 153 -14.30 -8.49 -13.16
CA GLU A 153 -14.59 -8.88 -11.77
C GLU A 153 -14.20 -7.76 -10.81
N LEU A 154 -14.97 -7.61 -9.73
CA LEU A 154 -14.65 -6.66 -8.67
C LEU A 154 -13.57 -7.24 -7.76
N TYR A 155 -12.45 -6.54 -7.67
CA TYR A 155 -11.33 -6.83 -6.79
C TYR A 155 -11.19 -5.76 -5.71
N ILE A 156 -10.40 -6.06 -4.70
CA ILE A 156 -10.04 -5.12 -3.64
C ILE A 156 -8.57 -5.27 -3.31
N ASP A 157 -7.89 -4.14 -3.28
CA ASP A 157 -6.54 -4.00 -2.77
C ASP A 157 -6.57 -3.93 -1.24
N ILE A 158 -5.96 -4.93 -0.60
CA ILE A 158 -5.78 -4.99 0.85
C ILE A 158 -4.32 -4.71 1.16
N GLY A 159 -4.06 -3.51 1.67
CA GLY A 159 -2.74 -3.06 2.06
C GLY A 159 -2.50 -3.13 3.56
N ALA A 160 -1.37 -3.74 3.96
CA ALA A 160 -0.89 -3.80 5.33
C ALA A 160 0.48 -3.11 5.42
N TYR A 161 0.53 -2.06 6.24
CA TYR A 161 1.75 -1.28 6.49
C TYR A 161 1.94 -1.12 8.00
N GLY A 162 3.04 -1.65 8.53
CA GLY A 162 3.35 -1.53 9.96
C GLY A 162 4.00 -2.76 10.57
N GLU A 163 4.24 -2.68 11.87
CA GLU A 163 4.79 -3.77 12.67
C GLU A 163 3.71 -4.85 12.95
N PRO A 164 3.93 -6.11 12.53
CA PRO A 164 3.05 -7.23 12.86
C PRO A 164 2.98 -7.47 14.36
N LYS A 165 1.76 -7.70 14.85
CA LYS A 165 1.51 -7.92 16.30
C LYS A 165 1.28 -9.38 16.65
N THR A 166 1.36 -10.28 15.67
CA THR A 166 1.24 -11.71 15.91
C THR A 166 2.55 -12.27 16.47
N LYS A 167 2.46 -13.17 17.46
CA LYS A 167 3.64 -13.72 18.14
C LYS A 167 4.45 -14.69 17.26
N GLN A 168 3.83 -15.20 16.21
CA GLN A 168 4.39 -16.20 15.29
C GLN A 168 4.94 -15.56 14.00
N PHE A 169 5.04 -14.22 13.94
CA PHE A 169 5.51 -13.56 12.73
C PHE A 169 6.98 -13.89 12.46
N GLU A 170 7.23 -14.51 11.32
CA GLU A 170 8.56 -14.63 10.73
C GLU A 170 8.46 -14.08 9.30
N ALA A 171 9.19 -13.00 9.00
CA ALA A 171 8.95 -12.20 7.81
C ALA A 171 8.85 -13.03 6.52
N LYS A 172 9.85 -13.88 6.24
CA LYS A 172 9.87 -14.63 4.98
C LYS A 172 8.79 -15.71 4.96
N ALA A 173 8.64 -16.50 6.03
CA ALA A 173 7.60 -17.54 6.07
C ALA A 173 6.19 -16.96 6.01
N SER A 174 5.92 -15.88 6.75
CA SER A 174 4.60 -15.23 6.81
C SER A 174 4.25 -14.59 5.47
N MET A 175 5.20 -13.94 4.80
CA MET A 175 4.97 -13.39 3.45
C MET A 175 4.72 -14.50 2.43
N ARG A 176 5.50 -15.59 2.47
CA ARG A 176 5.25 -16.74 1.57
C ARG A 176 3.89 -17.39 1.80
N GLN A 177 3.44 -17.48 3.05
CA GLN A 177 2.10 -17.96 3.39
C GLN A 177 1.02 -17.03 2.82
N MET A 178 1.19 -15.72 2.97
CA MET A 178 0.29 -14.71 2.41
C MET A 178 0.23 -14.80 0.87
N GLU A 179 1.39 -14.84 0.20
CA GLU A 179 1.49 -14.99 -1.25
C GLU A 179 0.79 -16.27 -1.73
N LYS A 180 0.99 -17.40 -1.03
CA LYS A 180 0.31 -18.66 -1.33
C LYS A 180 -1.21 -18.54 -1.19
N PHE A 181 -1.68 -17.90 -0.11
CA PHE A 181 -3.11 -17.66 0.08
C PHE A 181 -3.69 -16.82 -1.08
N VAL A 182 -3.01 -15.74 -1.46
CA VAL A 182 -3.43 -14.84 -2.53
C VAL A 182 -3.52 -15.59 -3.87
N ARG A 183 -2.55 -16.44 -4.20
CA ARG A 183 -2.63 -17.33 -5.38
C ARG A 183 -3.84 -18.26 -5.34
N ASN A 184 -4.11 -18.88 -4.19
CA ASN A 184 -5.25 -19.81 -4.04
C ASN A 184 -6.61 -19.14 -4.27
N VAL A 185 -6.72 -17.84 -4.06
CA VAL A 185 -7.94 -17.06 -4.33
C VAL A 185 -7.90 -16.33 -5.67
N HIS A 186 -6.92 -16.61 -6.54
CA HIS A 186 -6.71 -15.93 -7.82
C HIS A 186 -6.55 -14.41 -7.68
N GLY A 187 -5.85 -14.02 -6.63
CA GLY A 187 -5.40 -12.66 -6.40
C GLY A 187 -3.99 -12.41 -6.94
N PHE A 188 -3.55 -11.17 -6.80
CA PHE A 188 -2.27 -10.66 -7.29
C PHE A 188 -1.56 -9.87 -6.20
N GLN A 189 -0.23 -9.91 -6.18
CA GLN A 189 0.58 -9.06 -5.33
C GLN A 189 1.01 -7.80 -6.10
N MET A 190 0.95 -6.64 -5.46
CA MET A 190 1.57 -5.44 -6.05
C MET A 190 3.09 -5.56 -6.03
N LEU A 191 3.69 -5.52 -7.22
CA LEU A 191 5.11 -5.81 -7.42
C LEU A 191 6.08 -4.72 -6.92
N TYR A 192 5.62 -3.65 -6.24
CA TYR A 192 6.56 -2.71 -5.61
C TYR A 192 7.10 -3.24 -4.27
N ALA A 193 6.35 -4.15 -3.63
CA ALA A 193 6.72 -4.79 -2.38
C ALA A 193 7.69 -5.97 -2.62
N ASP A 194 8.28 -6.46 -1.53
CA ASP A 194 9.15 -7.64 -1.59
C ASP A 194 8.35 -8.89 -1.96
N CYS A 195 8.89 -9.66 -2.91
CA CYS A 195 8.31 -10.88 -3.43
C CYS A 195 9.20 -12.06 -3.04
N TYR A 196 8.65 -12.95 -2.22
CA TYR A 196 9.31 -14.16 -1.73
C TYR A 196 8.94 -15.41 -2.52
N MET A 197 8.06 -15.30 -3.51
CA MET A 197 7.73 -16.35 -4.46
C MET A 197 8.97 -16.81 -5.24
N ASN A 198 9.06 -18.11 -5.48
CA ASN A 198 9.97 -18.63 -6.49
C ASN A 198 9.43 -18.29 -7.90
N ARG A 199 10.23 -18.55 -8.94
CA ARG A 199 9.86 -18.18 -10.32
C ARG A 199 8.59 -18.87 -10.80
N GLU A 200 8.38 -20.13 -10.41
CA GLU A 200 7.20 -20.91 -10.81
C GLU A 200 5.95 -20.36 -10.12
N GLU A 201 6.02 -20.11 -8.81
CA GLU A 201 4.96 -19.49 -8.02
C GLU A 201 4.58 -18.10 -8.55
N PHE A 202 5.56 -17.33 -9.04
CA PHE A 202 5.32 -16.03 -9.65
C PHE A 202 4.50 -16.15 -10.94
N TRP A 203 4.88 -17.06 -11.85
CA TRP A 203 4.16 -17.27 -13.12
C TRP A 203 2.87 -18.08 -12.97
N ASP A 204 2.64 -18.71 -11.81
CA ASP A 204 1.32 -19.22 -11.40
C ASP A 204 0.37 -18.08 -11.01
N MET A 205 0.90 -17.02 -10.38
CA MET A 205 0.10 -15.83 -10.05
C MET A 205 -0.16 -14.93 -11.25
N PHE A 206 0.84 -14.68 -12.09
CA PHE A 206 0.76 -13.75 -13.21
C PHE A 206 0.81 -14.48 -14.56
N ASP A 207 -0.08 -14.16 -15.49
CA ASP A 207 -0.03 -14.76 -16.84
C ASP A 207 1.16 -14.21 -17.65
N GLY A 208 2.20 -15.04 -17.77
CA GLY A 208 3.41 -14.72 -18.52
C GLY A 208 3.30 -14.85 -20.03
N SER A 209 2.19 -15.35 -20.57
CA SER A 209 2.08 -15.76 -21.97
C SER A 209 2.37 -14.62 -22.95
N LEU A 210 1.67 -13.49 -22.79
CA LEU A 210 1.88 -12.32 -23.66
C LEU A 210 3.24 -11.67 -23.40
N TYR A 211 3.67 -11.62 -22.14
CA TYR A 211 4.94 -11.04 -21.74
C TYR A 211 6.14 -11.78 -22.37
N HIS A 212 6.16 -13.11 -22.31
CA HIS A 212 7.24 -13.92 -22.88
C HIS A 212 7.24 -13.86 -24.41
N LYS A 213 6.06 -13.89 -25.04
CA LYS A 213 5.92 -13.71 -26.50
C LYS A 213 6.54 -12.39 -26.96
N LEU A 214 6.18 -11.27 -26.31
CA LEU A 214 6.72 -9.96 -26.68
C LEU A 214 8.23 -9.87 -26.43
N ARG A 215 8.74 -10.45 -25.33
CA ARG A 215 10.18 -10.47 -25.06
C ARG A 215 10.99 -11.21 -26.10
N GLU A 216 10.43 -12.26 -26.69
CA GLU A 216 11.06 -12.98 -27.78
C GLU A 216 11.03 -12.16 -29.07
N GLN A 217 9.85 -11.67 -29.47
CA GLN A 217 9.68 -10.88 -30.70
C GLN A 217 10.54 -9.61 -30.72
N MET A 218 10.72 -8.98 -29.56
CA MET A 218 11.46 -7.74 -29.41
C MET A 218 12.93 -7.95 -28.99
N ASN A 219 13.43 -9.19 -28.98
CA ASN A 219 14.80 -9.53 -28.56
C ASN A 219 15.18 -9.00 -27.15
N CYS A 220 14.22 -8.91 -26.24
CA CYS A 220 14.44 -8.37 -24.90
C CYS A 220 15.23 -9.33 -23.99
N LYS A 221 15.35 -10.61 -24.33
CA LYS A 221 16.00 -11.63 -23.48
C LYS A 221 17.42 -11.24 -23.07
N ASN A 222 18.17 -10.60 -23.98
CA ASN A 222 19.55 -10.15 -23.73
C ASN A 222 19.65 -8.69 -23.26
N ALA A 223 18.62 -7.87 -23.55
CA ALA A 223 18.64 -6.44 -23.29
C ALA A 223 18.13 -6.09 -21.87
N PHE A 224 17.15 -6.84 -21.37
CA PHE A 224 16.50 -6.53 -20.10
C PHE A 224 16.31 -7.80 -19.25
N PRO A 225 16.56 -7.73 -17.93
CA PRO A 225 16.23 -8.84 -17.04
C PRO A 225 14.72 -9.14 -17.09
N GLU A 226 14.36 -10.34 -16.67
CA GLU A 226 12.95 -10.69 -16.49
C GLU A 226 12.36 -9.90 -15.32
N VAL A 227 11.06 -9.56 -15.40
CA VAL A 227 10.32 -8.88 -14.33
C VAL A 227 10.47 -9.59 -12.99
N TYR A 228 10.51 -10.93 -12.98
CA TYR A 228 10.80 -11.74 -11.80
C TYR A 228 12.15 -11.38 -11.14
N PHE A 229 13.22 -11.28 -11.93
CA PHE A 229 14.56 -11.01 -11.42
C PHE A 229 14.76 -9.57 -10.97
N PHE A 230 14.02 -8.61 -11.55
CA PHE A 230 14.09 -7.22 -11.11
C PHE A 230 13.75 -7.05 -9.62
N LYS A 231 13.02 -8.00 -9.03
CA LYS A 231 12.55 -7.98 -7.65
C LYS A 231 13.47 -8.68 -6.65
N GLN A 232 14.47 -9.42 -7.12
CA GLN A 232 15.49 -10.02 -6.25
C GLN A 232 16.61 -9.03 -5.88
N PHE A 233 16.63 -7.83 -6.48
CA PHE A 233 17.63 -6.78 -6.23
C PHE A 233 17.00 -5.51 -5.63
N PRO A 234 16.73 -5.46 -4.31
CA PRO A 234 16.02 -4.35 -3.66
C PRO A 234 16.74 -2.99 -3.77
N GLN A 235 18.03 -2.96 -4.10
CA GLN A 235 18.83 -1.73 -4.18
C GLN A 235 18.55 -0.87 -5.43
N LEU A 236 18.02 -1.45 -6.51
CA LEU A 236 17.75 -0.73 -7.78
C LEU A 236 16.39 -0.02 -7.80
N ILE A 237 15.50 -0.35 -6.86
CA ILE A 237 14.14 0.18 -6.81
C ILE A 237 14.13 1.69 -6.52
N VAL A 238 15.09 2.20 -5.73
CA VAL A 238 15.13 3.64 -5.38
C VAL A 238 15.54 4.51 -6.57
N ILE A 239 16.35 4.01 -7.50
CA ILE A 239 16.87 4.81 -8.62
C ILE A 239 15.87 4.87 -9.78
N SER A 240 15.12 3.79 -10.03
CA SER A 240 14.13 3.73 -11.12
C SER A 240 12.81 4.47 -10.81
N LEU A 241 12.43 4.59 -9.53
CA LEU A 241 11.23 5.32 -9.11
C LEU A 241 11.31 6.84 -9.29
N TYR A 242 12.50 7.41 -9.55
CA TYR A 242 12.61 8.83 -9.92
C TYR A 242 12.21 9.12 -11.37
N GLY A 243 12.21 8.10 -12.25
CA GLY A 243 11.86 8.25 -13.67
C GLY A 243 10.43 7.80 -14.01
N VAL A 244 9.88 6.86 -13.23
CA VAL A 244 8.49 6.39 -13.39
C VAL A 244 7.67 6.94 -12.23
N LYS A 245 6.98 8.06 -12.48
CA LYS A 245 5.94 8.57 -11.59
C LYS A 245 5.01 7.42 -11.22
N VAL A 246 5.11 6.98 -9.97
CA VAL A 246 4.33 5.89 -9.39
C VAL A 246 2.84 6.13 -9.66
N LEU A 247 2.23 5.17 -10.36
CA LEU A 247 0.82 5.15 -10.74
C LEU A 247 -0.15 5.23 -9.54
N ALA A 248 0.34 5.04 -8.31
CA ALA A 248 -0.46 5.23 -7.09
C ALA A 248 -0.97 6.67 -6.90
N TYR A 249 -0.34 7.67 -7.53
CA TYR A 249 -0.85 9.05 -7.54
C TYR A 249 -1.88 9.35 -8.63
N HIS A 250 -2.18 8.40 -9.52
CA HIS A 250 -3.10 8.62 -10.66
C HIS A 250 -4.40 7.80 -10.62
N LEU A 251 -4.56 6.88 -9.66
CA LEU A 251 -5.84 6.20 -9.42
C LEU A 251 -6.82 7.02 -8.55
N SER A 252 -6.61 8.33 -8.46
CA SER A 252 -7.53 9.29 -7.79
C SER A 252 -8.11 10.33 -8.76
N LEU A 253 -8.08 10.06 -10.07
CA LEU A 253 -8.86 10.82 -11.06
C LEU A 253 -10.20 10.14 -11.30
#